data_AF-A0A6C1QWD6-F1
#
_entry.id   AF-A0A6C1QWD6-F1
#
_cell.length_a   1.000
_cell.length_b   1.000
_cell.length_c   1.000
_cell.angle_alpha   90.00
_cell.angle_beta   90.00
_cell.angle_gamma   90.00
#
_symmetry.space_group_name_H-M   'P 1'
#
loop_
_entity.id
_entity.type
_entity.pdbx_description
1 polymer ?
#
loop_
_entity_poly.entity_id
_entity_poly.type
_entity_poly.pdbx_seq_one_letter_code
_entity_poly.pdbx_strand_id
1 'polypeptide(L)' 'MRSDILIRHEGFKALFTHLDPVEAERFLVMLRRDNQNYTEWRKSLWADQSVEEVAQKATAHWQSETQQ' A
#
# COMPACT_ATOMS: atom_id res chain seq x y z
N MET A 1 -0.12 6.90 12.61
CA MET A 1 -0.16 6.89 11.12
C MET A 1 1.02 7.70 10.60
N ARG A 2 1.73 7.24 9.56
CA ARG A 2 2.85 8.01 8.97
C ARG A 2 2.31 9.29 8.32
N SER A 3 3.10 10.37 8.31
CA SER A 3 2.74 11.59 7.60
C SER A 3 2.81 11.39 6.09
N ASP A 4 1.97 12.12 5.35
CA ASP A 4 1.97 12.08 3.89
C ASP A 4 3.34 12.40 3.28
N ILE A 5 4.10 13.29 3.93
CA ILE A 5 5.46 13.65 3.51
C ILE A 5 6.39 12.44 3.60
N LEU A 6 6.33 11.70 4.71
CA LEU A 6 7.15 10.51 4.90
C LEU A 6 6.75 9.39 3.93
N ILE A 7 5.44 9.21 3.72
CA ILE A 7 4.91 8.22 2.76
C ILE A 7 5.41 8.54 1.34
N ARG A 8 5.34 9.81 0.91
CA ARG A 8 5.83 10.25 -0.41
C ARG A 8 7.34 10.05 -0.54
N HIS A 9 8.10 10.43 0.49
CA HIS A 9 9.56 10.27 0.49
C HIS A 9 9.96 8.81 0.29
N GLU A 10 9.41 7.90 1.09
CA GLU A 10 9.71 6.48 0.99
C GLU A 10 9.24 5.89 -0.35
N GLY A 11 8.09 6.32 -0.86
CA GLY A 11 7.60 5.92 -2.17
C GLY A 11 8.54 6.31 -3.31
N PHE A 12 9.04 7.56 -3.30
CA PHE A 12 10.03 7.99 -4.29
C PHE A 12 11.33 7.22 -4.16
N LYS A 13 11.83 7.03 -2.93
CA LYS A 13 13.05 6.27 -2.68
C LYS A 13 12.94 4.85 -3.24
N ALA A 14 11.82 4.16 -2.99
CA ALA A 14 11.58 2.83 -3.53
C ALA A 14 11.56 2.83 -5.07
N LEU A 15 10.88 3.80 -5.68
CA LEU A 15 10.79 3.92 -7.14
C LEU A 15 12.18 4.11 -7.78
N PHE A 16 12.95 5.10 -7.30
CA PHE A 16 14.27 5.43 -7.83
C PHE A 16 15.37 4.41 -7.44
N THR A 17 15.09 3.49 -6.51
CA THR A 17 16.00 2.37 -6.23
C THR A 17 15.96 1.32 -7.34
N HIS A 18 14.84 1.22 -8.07
CA HIS A 18 14.61 0.16 -9.04
C HIS A 18 14.47 0.65 -10.48
N LEU A 19 14.17 1.94 -10.67
CA LEU A 19 13.97 2.54 -11.99
C LEU A 19 14.97 3.68 -12.19
N ASP A 20 15.43 3.85 -13.42
CA ASP A 20 16.15 5.07 -13.79
C ASP A 20 15.21 6.30 -13.74
N PRO A 21 15.77 7.53 -13.72
CA PRO A 21 14.95 8.74 -13.60
C PRO A 21 13.85 8.88 -14.67
N VAL A 22 14.12 8.48 -15.92
CA VAL A 22 13.15 8.59 -17.03
C VAL A 22 12.05 7.54 -16.87
N GLU A 23 12.40 6.32 -16.48
CA GLU A 23 11.44 5.27 -16.19
C GLU A 23 10.54 5.59 -15.00
N ALA A 24 11.12 6.16 -13.93
CA ALA A 24 10.40 6.60 -12.74
C ALA A 24 9.40 7.71 -13.06
N GLU A 25 9.80 8.73 -13.84
CA GLU A 25 8.88 9.78 -14.28
C GLU A 25 7.73 9.22 -15.13
N ARG A 26 8.04 8.34 -16.10
CA ARG A 26 7.02 7.69 -16.92
C ARG A 26 6.04 6.87 -16.08
N PHE A 27 6.54 6.14 -15.07
CA PHE A 27 5.72 5.38 -14.14
C PHE A 27 4.76 6.28 -13.35
N LEU A 28 5.22 7.41 -12.81
CA LEU A 28 4.37 8.35 -12.07
C LEU A 28 3.26 8.94 -12.95
N VAL A 29 3.57 9.22 -14.22
CA VAL A 29 2.57 9.68 -15.19
C VAL A 29 1.54 8.58 -15.48
N MET A 30 1.97 7.33 -15.64
CA MET A 30 1.06 6.19 -15.80
C MET A 30 0.16 6.00 -14.57
N LEU A 31 0.73 6.04 -13.37
CA LEU A 31 -0.01 5.90 -12.10
C LEU A 31 -1.09 6.96 -11.92
N ARG A 32 -0.85 8.20 -12.38
CA ARG A 32 -1.85 9.29 -12.33
C ARG A 32 -2.95 9.12 -13.39
N ARG A 33 -2.61 8.60 -14.58
CA ARG A 33 -3.54 8.46 -15.71
C ARG A 33 -4.43 7.24 -15.60
N ASP A 34 -3.90 6.19 -15.00
CA ASP A 34 -4.62 4.95 -14.81
C ASP A 34 -5.60 5.19 -13.65
N ASN A 35 -6.89 5.29 -13.96
CA ASN A 35 -7.98 5.35 -12.97
C ASN A 35 -8.15 3.95 -12.34
N GLN A 36 -7.03 3.30 -11.98
CA GLN A 36 -7.01 1.94 -11.48
C GLN A 36 -8.00 1.86 -10.35
N ASN A 37 -8.99 1.00 -10.55
CA ASN A 37 -10.06 0.87 -9.59
C ASN A 37 -9.45 0.39 -8.28
N TYR A 38 -9.31 1.31 -7.33
CA TYR A 38 -8.78 1.03 -6.00
C TYR A 38 -9.50 -0.14 -5.33
N THR A 39 -10.76 -0.37 -5.70
CA THR A 39 -11.55 -1.53 -5.25
C THR A 39 -11.01 -2.84 -5.80
N GLU A 40 -10.60 -2.90 -7.06
CA GLU A 40 -10.00 -4.10 -7.65
C GLU A 40 -8.60 -4.35 -7.10
N TRP A 41 -7.77 -3.30 -6.94
CA TRP A 41 -6.47 -3.44 -6.30
C TRP A 41 -6.60 -3.94 -4.85
N ARG A 42 -7.57 -3.45 -4.09
CA ARG A 42 -7.80 -3.89 -2.72
C ARG A 42 -8.20 -5.36 -2.61
N LYS A 43 -8.87 -5.93 -3.62
CA LYS A 43 -9.21 -7.37 -3.64
C LYS A 43 -7.97 -8.26 -3.66
N SER A 44 -6.84 -7.79 -4.22
CA SER A 44 -5.62 -8.59 -4.28
C SER A 44 -4.82 -8.61 -2.96
N LEU A 45 -5.02 -7.63 -2.07
CA LEU A 45 -4.25 -7.48 -0.83
C LEU A 45 -4.39 -8.67 0.15
N TRP A 46 -5.51 -9.38 0.08
CA TRP A 46 -5.82 -10.54 0.92
C TRP A 46 -6.41 -11.68 0.10
N ALA A 47 -5.98 -11.81 -1.16
CA ALA A 47 -6.54 -12.81 -2.08
C ALA A 47 -6.37 -14.27 -1.57
N ASP A 48 -5.38 -14.50 -0.71
CA ASP A 48 -5.08 -15.77 -0.06
C ASP A 48 -5.79 -15.95 1.30
N GLN A 49 -6.62 -15.00 1.71
CA GLN A 49 -7.29 -15.01 3.00
C GLN A 49 -8.81 -14.87 2.87
N SER A 50 -9.52 -15.66 3.67
CA SER A 50 -10.95 -15.46 3.90
C SER A 50 -11.21 -14.20 4.73
N VAL A 51 -12.43 -13.67 4.61
CA VAL A 51 -12.91 -12.51 5.39
C VAL A 51 -12.80 -12.80 6.89
N GLU A 52 -13.11 -14.03 7.31
CA GLU A 52 -13.05 -14.46 8.71
C GLU A 52 -11.61 -14.37 9.28
N GLU A 53 -10.61 -14.83 8.52
CA GLU A 53 -9.21 -14.77 8.92
C GLU A 53 -8.71 -13.33 9.01
N VAL A 54 -9.13 -12.45 8.10
CA VAL A 54 -8.79 -11.03 8.16
C VAL A 54 -9.44 -10.38 9.39
N ALA A 55 -10.70 -10.70 9.69
CA ALA A 55 -11.39 -10.19 10.87
C ALA A 55 -10.70 -10.64 12.17
N GLN A 56 -10.35 -11.92 12.29
CA GLN A 56 -9.62 -12.45 13.45
C GLN A 56 -8.26 -11.78 13.65
N LYS A 57 -7.48 -11.59 12.57
CA LYS A 57 -6.20 -10.87 12.62
C LYS A 57 -6.37 -9.43 13.10
N ALA A 58 -7.41 -8.73 12.63
CA ALA A 58 -7.71 -7.38 13.08
C ALA A 58 -8.04 -7.35 14.58
N THR A 59 -8.93 -8.23 15.04
CA THR A 59 -9.28 -8.32 16.47
C THR A 59 -8.07 -8.62 17.36
N ALA A 60 -7.22 -9.57 16.95
CA ALA A 60 -6.01 -9.92 17.70
C ALA A 60 -5.04 -8.72 17.80
N HIS A 61 -4.85 -7.99 16.71
CA HIS A 61 -4.01 -6.80 16.70
C HIS A 61 -4.53 -5.72 17.66
N TRP A 62 -5.83 -5.40 17.61
CA TRP A 62 -6.44 -4.44 18.53
C TRP A 62 -6.30 -4.84 20.00
N GLN A 63 -6.51 -6.13 20.32
CA GLN A 63 -6.36 -6.63 21.68
C GLN A 63 -4.91 -6.50 22.18
N SER A 64 -3.93 -6.75 21.32
CA SER A 64 -2.50 -6.62 21.67
C SER A 64 -2.08 -5.17 21.93
N GLU A 65 -2.65 -4.19 21.23
CA GLU A 65 -2.38 -2.77 21.47
C GLU A 65 -3.08 -2.24 22.72
N THR A 66 -4.22 -2.82 23.11
CA THR A 66 -4.97 -2.40 24.31
C THR A 66 -4.35 -2.93 25.61
N GLN A 67 -3.42 -3.88 25.51
CA GLN A 67 -2.79 -4.57 26.64
C GLN A 67 -1.35 -4.11 26.92
N GLN A 68 -0.87 -3.11 26.18
CA GLN A 68 0.37 -2.35 26.41
C GLN A 68 0.05 -0.96 26.94
#